data_AF-A0A930K9M2-F1
#
_entry.id   AF-A0A930K9M2-F1
#
_cell.length_a   1.000
_cell.length_b   1.000
_cell.length_c   1.000
_cell.angle_alpha   90.00
_cell.angle_beta   90.00
_cell.angle_gamma   90.00
#
_symmetry.space_group_name_H-M   'P 1'
#
loop_
_entity.id
_entity.type
_entity.pdbx_description
1 polymer ?
#
loop_
_entity_poly.entity_id
_entity_poly.type
_entity_poly.pdbx_seq_one_letter_code
_entity_poly.pdbx_strand_id
1 'polypeptide(L)'
;MITLDNFNQEYTDPIEEQRIRHFVCMEMGRRIHRYIKAMHGSKQQMLRFEEHLKDLSLEEKEAAIAHYIDLNRKVIKGLDMKIVLARAMANYSDTFDYLVTLVNDKRKMVRYLNLIREIYIKYHEVIERNGRFGILDHRGRTLVEPKYEFLRTCYVYVDDLRTMPLIAQQDGKLGLILPDGKGTVVAPFIYDSISLRDEPPYFEARIGDKEVLLDTDGKEQAKESE
;
A
#
# COMPACT_ATOMS: atom_id res chain seq x y z
N MET A 1 22.06 -29.07 7.60
CA MET A 1 21.58 -30.33 6.97
C MET A 1 20.52 -30.83 7.92
N ILE A 2 19.29 -31.02 7.44
CA ILE A 2 18.18 -31.39 8.33
C ILE A 2 18.41 -32.84 8.81
N THR A 3 18.59 -33.01 10.11
CA THR A 3 18.69 -34.27 10.85
C THR A 3 17.39 -34.54 11.60
N LEU A 4 17.18 -35.76 12.08
CA LEU A 4 15.99 -36.09 12.88
C LEU A 4 15.90 -35.23 14.16
N ASP A 5 17.04 -34.91 14.76
CA ASP A 5 17.14 -34.12 16.00
C ASP A 5 16.88 -32.62 15.79
N ASN A 6 17.15 -32.10 14.59
CA ASN A 6 16.88 -30.70 14.23
C ASN A 6 15.69 -30.53 13.28
N PHE A 7 14.98 -31.61 12.91
CA PHE A 7 13.89 -31.57 11.93
C PHE A 7 12.84 -30.52 12.30
N ASN A 8 12.32 -30.57 13.52
CA ASN A 8 11.34 -29.60 14.00
C ASN A 8 11.90 -28.16 14.17
N GLN A 9 13.23 -27.99 14.12
CA GLN A 9 13.90 -26.69 14.28
C GLN A 9 14.34 -26.06 12.95
N GLU A 10 14.73 -26.86 11.95
CA GLU A 10 15.24 -26.41 10.65
C GLU A 10 14.23 -26.62 9.51
N TYR A 11 13.29 -27.56 9.63
CA TYR A 11 12.24 -27.76 8.64
C TYR A 11 11.11 -26.76 8.84
N THR A 12 10.77 -26.05 7.77
CA THR A 12 9.56 -25.24 7.70
C THR A 12 8.54 -26.03 6.92
N ASP A 13 7.44 -26.42 7.57
CA ASP A 13 6.31 -27.00 6.85
C ASP A 13 5.74 -25.92 5.91
N PRO A 14 5.86 -26.10 4.58
CA PRO A 14 5.37 -25.11 3.62
C PRO A 14 3.85 -24.95 3.69
N ILE A 15 3.12 -25.97 4.15
CA ILE A 15 1.67 -25.92 4.34
C ILE A 15 1.33 -25.06 5.56
N GLU A 16 2.04 -25.23 6.68
CA GLU A 16 1.90 -24.38 7.87
C GLU A 16 2.10 -22.91 7.48
N GLU A 17 3.21 -22.59 6.81
CA GLU A 17 3.50 -21.21 6.42
C GLU A 17 2.44 -20.64 5.47
N GLN A 18 2.05 -21.39 4.43
CA GLN A 18 1.04 -20.96 3.47
C GLN A 18 -0.31 -20.70 4.16
N ARG A 19 -0.72 -21.55 5.11
CA ARG A 19 -1.97 -21.39 5.87
C ARG A 19 -1.90 -20.23 6.84
N ILE A 20 -0.80 -20.06 7.56
CA ILE A 20 -0.60 -18.91 8.45
C ILE A 20 -0.66 -17.60 7.64
N ARG A 21 0.05 -17.51 6.50
CA ARG A 21 -0.01 -16.36 5.59
C ARG A 21 -1.44 -16.09 5.11
N HIS A 22 -2.18 -17.12 4.70
CA HIS A 22 -3.57 -17.00 4.30
C HIS A 22 -4.46 -16.39 5.40
N PHE A 23 -4.37 -16.90 6.64
CA PHE A 23 -5.18 -16.37 7.74
C PHE A 23 -4.76 -14.96 8.16
N VAL A 24 -3.47 -14.64 8.12
CA VAL A 24 -2.98 -13.26 8.32
C VAL A 24 -3.54 -12.33 7.24
N CYS A 25 -3.52 -12.75 5.98
CA CYS A 25 -4.08 -11.98 4.87
C CYS A 25 -5.55 -11.64 5.09
N MET A 26 -6.36 -12.60 5.57
CA MET A 26 -7.75 -12.34 5.94
C MET A 26 -7.88 -11.34 7.09
N GLU A 27 -7.06 -11.45 8.14
CA GLU A 27 -7.06 -10.51 9.27
C GLU A 27 -6.67 -9.08 8.84
N MET A 28 -5.70 -8.95 7.94
CA MET A 28 -5.27 -7.66 7.39
C MET A 28 -6.36 -7.05 6.50
N GLY A 29 -6.99 -7.85 5.64
CA GLY A 29 -8.17 -7.44 4.87
C GLY A 29 -9.31 -6.95 5.77
N ARG A 30 -9.62 -7.69 6.85
CA ARG A 30 -10.63 -7.29 7.85
C ARG A 30 -10.25 -5.99 8.56
N ARG A 31 -8.96 -5.74 8.79
CA ARG A 31 -8.50 -4.48 9.38
C ARG A 31 -8.74 -3.30 8.44
N ILE A 32 -8.43 -3.45 7.15
CA ILE A 32 -8.71 -2.43 6.13
C ILE A 32 -10.21 -2.17 6.02
N HIS A 33 -11.03 -3.22 5.93
CA HIS A 33 -12.49 -3.11 5.92
C HIS A 33 -13.01 -2.25 7.09
N ARG A 34 -12.57 -2.55 8.32
CA ARG A 34 -12.97 -1.78 9.51
C ARG A 34 -12.49 -0.34 9.49
N TYR A 35 -11.30 -0.08 8.94
CA TYR A 35 -10.77 1.27 8.81
C TYR A 35 -11.60 2.11 7.83
N ILE A 36 -11.91 1.58 6.63
CA ILE A 36 -12.77 2.24 5.63
C ILE A 36 -14.13 2.59 6.24
N LYS A 37 -14.75 1.62 6.93
CA LYS A 37 -16.05 1.83 7.59
C LYS A 37 -16.00 2.91 8.68
N ALA A 38 -14.91 2.99 9.45
CA ALA A 38 -14.76 3.97 10.52
C ALA A 38 -14.52 5.41 10.02
N MET A 39 -13.91 5.56 8.85
CA MET A 39 -13.60 6.87 8.24
C MET A 39 -14.79 7.47 7.47
N HIS A 40 -16.02 6.97 7.69
CA HIS A 40 -17.20 7.28 6.87
C HIS A 40 -16.98 7.03 5.35
N GLY A 41 -16.06 6.12 5.00
CA GLY A 41 -15.88 5.70 3.61
C GLY A 41 -17.20 5.15 3.05
N SER A 42 -17.44 5.41 1.76
CA SER A 42 -18.69 4.99 1.13
C SER A 42 -18.78 3.45 1.13
N LYS A 43 -20.00 2.91 1.30
CA LYS A 43 -20.25 1.45 1.20
C LYS A 43 -19.68 0.87 -0.10
N GLN A 44 -19.67 1.66 -1.17
CA GLN A 44 -19.12 1.25 -2.46
C GLN A 44 -17.59 1.07 -2.42
N GLN A 45 -16.86 1.94 -1.72
CA GLN A 45 -15.39 1.83 -1.59
C GLN A 45 -14.98 0.54 -0.87
N MET A 46 -15.73 0.21 0.19
CA MET A 46 -15.55 -1.04 0.94
C MET A 46 -15.79 -2.26 0.05
N LEU A 47 -16.89 -2.27 -0.72
CA LEU A 47 -17.24 -3.37 -1.61
C LEU A 47 -16.24 -3.53 -2.76
N ARG A 48 -15.76 -2.43 -3.35
CA ARG A 48 -14.75 -2.46 -4.42
C ARG A 48 -13.43 -3.05 -3.96
N PHE A 49 -12.96 -2.68 -2.77
CA PHE A 49 -11.75 -3.27 -2.20
C PHE A 49 -11.88 -4.79 -2.02
N GLU A 50 -13.02 -5.25 -1.50
CA GLU A 50 -13.29 -6.68 -1.32
C GLU A 50 -13.42 -7.43 -2.65
N GLU A 51 -14.11 -6.84 -3.62
CA GLU A 51 -14.30 -7.40 -4.96
C GLU A 51 -12.96 -7.52 -5.69
N HIS A 52 -12.12 -6.48 -5.64
CA HIS A 52 -10.79 -6.50 -6.25
C HIS A 52 -9.90 -7.60 -5.69
N LEU A 53 -9.97 -7.84 -4.37
CA LEU A 53 -9.18 -8.91 -3.76
C LEU A 53 -9.73 -10.30 -4.09
N LYS A 54 -11.01 -10.48 -4.40
CA LYS A 54 -11.68 -11.79 -4.43
C LYS A 54 -10.95 -12.84 -5.26
N ASP A 55 -10.60 -12.48 -6.50
CA ASP A 55 -10.06 -13.40 -7.52
C ASP A 55 -8.52 -13.46 -7.56
N LEU A 56 -7.85 -12.70 -6.69
CA LEU A 56 -6.38 -12.67 -6.59
C LEU A 56 -5.81 -13.91 -5.86
N SER A 57 -4.61 -14.32 -6.26
CA SER A 57 -3.77 -15.25 -5.50
C SER A 57 -3.40 -14.67 -4.13
N LEU A 58 -2.84 -15.52 -3.24
CA LEU A 58 -2.43 -15.07 -1.91
C LEU A 58 -1.34 -13.98 -2.01
N GLU A 59 -0.36 -14.20 -2.87
CA GLU A 59 0.76 -13.27 -3.11
C GLU A 59 0.26 -11.92 -3.65
N GLU A 60 -0.70 -11.94 -4.57
CA GLU A 60 -1.30 -10.72 -5.12
C GLU A 60 -2.13 -9.98 -4.08
N LYS A 61 -2.91 -10.70 -3.25
CA LYS A 61 -3.65 -10.11 -2.12
C LYS A 61 -2.72 -9.45 -1.13
N GLU A 62 -1.64 -10.13 -0.77
CA GLU A 62 -0.62 -9.61 0.13
C GLU A 62 0.04 -8.34 -0.42
N ALA A 63 0.40 -8.33 -1.70
CA ALA A 63 0.97 -7.16 -2.36
C ALA A 63 -0.01 -5.98 -2.41
N ALA A 64 -1.27 -6.23 -2.76
CA ALA A 64 -2.34 -5.22 -2.78
C ALA A 64 -2.57 -4.61 -1.39
N ILE A 65 -2.66 -5.44 -0.35
CA ILE A 65 -2.82 -5.00 1.04
C ILE A 65 -1.59 -4.20 1.51
N ALA A 66 -0.37 -4.66 1.20
CA ALA A 66 0.85 -3.95 1.56
C ALA A 66 0.91 -2.56 0.91
N HIS A 67 0.55 -2.46 -0.37
CA HIS A 67 0.47 -1.19 -1.08
C HIS A 67 -0.56 -0.26 -0.44
N TYR A 68 -1.75 -0.79 -0.12
CA TYR A 68 -2.78 -0.01 0.59
C TYR A 68 -2.29 0.51 1.94
N ILE A 69 -1.58 -0.32 2.72
CA ILE A 69 -1.01 0.06 4.02
C ILE A 69 0.06 1.14 3.89
N ASP A 70 0.90 1.08 2.87
CA ASP A 70 1.93 2.10 2.62
C ASP A 70 1.31 3.48 2.35
N LEU A 71 0.27 3.51 1.51
CA LEU A 71 -0.48 4.74 1.21
C LEU A 71 -1.36 5.19 2.40
N ASN A 72 -1.81 4.25 3.24
CA ASN A 72 -2.73 4.50 4.35
C ASN A 72 -2.16 4.00 5.69
N ARG A 73 -0.99 4.48 6.10
CA ARG A 73 -0.27 3.96 7.29
C ARG A 73 -1.10 3.98 8.58
N LYS A 74 -2.08 4.88 8.69
CA LYS A 74 -3.03 4.96 9.82
C LYS A 74 -3.89 3.70 9.97
N VAL A 75 -4.11 2.93 8.90
CA VAL A 75 -4.86 1.66 8.91
C VAL A 75 -4.35 0.74 9.99
N ILE A 76 -3.04 0.61 10.14
CA ILE A 76 -2.44 -0.30 11.14
C ILE A 76 -2.02 0.42 12.43
N LYS A 77 -2.39 1.69 12.61
CA LYS A 77 -2.08 2.43 13.84
C LYS A 77 -2.73 1.73 15.04
N GLY A 78 -1.90 1.35 16.01
CA GLY A 78 -2.32 0.62 17.22
C GLY A 78 -2.63 -0.87 16.99
N LEU A 79 -2.37 -1.43 15.80
CA LEU A 79 -2.51 -2.87 15.55
C LEU A 79 -1.34 -3.63 16.18
N ASP A 80 -1.63 -4.59 17.06
CA ASP A 80 -0.62 -5.53 17.55
C ASP A 80 -0.51 -6.74 16.60
N MET A 81 0.62 -6.82 15.89
CA MET A 81 0.92 -7.92 14.97
C MET A 81 1.02 -9.29 15.67
N LYS A 82 1.29 -9.34 16.97
CA LYS A 82 1.26 -10.60 17.74
C LYS A 82 -0.15 -11.14 17.84
N ILE A 83 -1.15 -10.28 18.01
CA ILE A 83 -2.56 -10.69 18.05
C ILE A 83 -3.03 -11.18 16.68
N VAL A 84 -2.59 -10.51 15.60
CA VAL A 84 -2.87 -10.97 14.23
C VAL A 84 -2.30 -12.37 14.01
N LEU A 85 -1.02 -12.57 14.37
CA LEU A 85 -0.36 -13.87 14.25
C LEU A 85 -1.03 -14.94 15.12
N ALA A 86 -1.35 -14.62 16.38
CA ALA A 86 -1.99 -15.58 17.29
C ALA A 86 -3.37 -16.03 16.78
N ARG A 87 -4.16 -15.14 16.16
CA ARG A 87 -5.43 -15.51 15.51
C ARG A 87 -5.20 -16.40 14.29
N ALA A 88 -4.19 -16.11 13.48
CA ALA A 88 -3.84 -16.95 12.34
C ALA A 88 -3.41 -18.36 12.77
N MET A 89 -2.58 -18.45 13.82
CA MET A 89 -2.20 -19.72 14.45
C MET A 89 -3.40 -20.47 15.03
N ALA A 90 -4.33 -19.76 15.68
CA ALA A 90 -5.57 -20.36 16.18
C ALA A 90 -6.44 -20.93 15.04
N ASN A 91 -6.57 -20.21 13.93
CA ASN A 91 -7.33 -20.70 12.76
C ASN A 91 -6.66 -21.89 12.05
N TYR A 92 -5.32 -22.00 12.13
CA TYR A 92 -4.57 -23.13 11.58
C TYR A 92 -4.61 -24.37 12.49
N SER A 93 -4.80 -24.19 13.80
CA SER A 93 -4.70 -25.27 14.78
C SER A 93 -6.02 -26.02 14.93
N ASP A 94 -6.00 -27.35 14.79
CA ASP A 94 -7.18 -28.21 15.01
C ASP A 94 -7.47 -28.50 16.50
N THR A 95 -6.48 -28.28 17.37
CA THR A 95 -6.61 -28.50 18.82
C THR A 95 -6.02 -27.36 19.63
N PHE A 96 -6.56 -27.15 20.83
CA PHE A 96 -6.04 -26.15 21.77
C PHE A 96 -4.61 -26.46 22.22
N ASP A 97 -4.29 -27.75 22.45
CA ASP A 97 -2.94 -28.16 22.85
C ASP A 97 -1.89 -27.84 21.75
N TYR A 98 -2.25 -28.05 20.48
CA TYR A 98 -1.40 -27.68 19.37
C TYR A 98 -1.26 -26.15 19.25
N LEU A 99 -2.34 -25.39 19.42
CA LEU A 99 -2.27 -23.92 19.47
C LEU A 99 -1.32 -23.43 20.57
N VAL A 100 -1.44 -23.98 21.78
CA VAL A 100 -0.57 -23.65 22.91
C VAL A 100 0.88 -23.99 22.59
N THR A 101 1.13 -25.13 21.94
CA THR A 101 2.48 -25.52 21.48
C THR A 101 3.02 -24.50 20.47
N LEU A 102 2.22 -24.14 19.46
CA LEU A 102 2.62 -23.26 18.37
C LEU A 102 2.89 -21.82 18.83
N VAL A 103 2.03 -21.26 19.69
CA VAL A 103 2.17 -19.89 20.22
C VAL A 103 3.33 -19.77 21.21
N ASN A 104 3.66 -20.84 21.94
CA ASN A 104 4.79 -20.84 22.87
C ASN A 104 6.14 -21.15 22.19
N ASP A 105 6.15 -21.61 20.94
CA ASP A 105 7.37 -21.72 20.16
C ASP A 105 7.90 -20.32 19.80
N LYS A 106 8.87 -19.86 20.61
CA LYS A 106 9.49 -18.54 20.44
C LYS A 106 10.16 -18.36 19.08
N ARG A 107 10.75 -19.42 18.51
CA ARG A 107 11.45 -19.34 17.23
C ARG A 107 10.43 -19.16 16.10
N LYS A 108 9.37 -19.97 16.08
CA LYS A 108 8.27 -19.82 15.11
C LYS A 108 7.59 -18.45 15.25
N MET A 109 7.31 -18.00 16.47
CA MET A 109 6.72 -16.68 16.71
C MET A 109 7.58 -15.55 16.13
N VAL A 110 8.90 -15.54 16.39
CA VAL A 110 9.80 -14.52 15.82
C VAL A 110 9.85 -14.62 14.30
N ARG A 111 9.97 -15.83 13.75
CA ARG A 111 10.01 -16.06 12.30
C ARG A 111 8.76 -15.51 11.62
N TYR A 112 7.58 -15.93 12.06
CA TYR A 112 6.33 -15.50 11.45
C TYR A 112 6.04 -14.01 11.67
N LEU A 113 6.40 -13.44 12.82
CA LEU A 113 6.29 -11.99 13.02
C LEU A 113 7.17 -11.20 12.05
N ASN A 114 8.38 -11.68 11.75
CA ASN A 114 9.26 -11.04 10.77
C ASN A 114 8.71 -11.21 9.35
N LEU A 115 8.26 -12.42 8.99
CA LEU A 115 7.65 -12.71 7.70
C LEU A 115 6.46 -11.79 7.41
N ILE A 116 5.48 -11.70 8.33
CA ILE A 116 4.30 -10.87 8.12
C ILE A 116 4.66 -9.37 8.05
N ARG A 117 5.67 -8.94 8.82
CA ARG A 117 6.15 -7.55 8.73
C ARG A 117 6.78 -7.27 7.37
N GLU A 118 7.60 -8.17 6.87
CA GLU A 118 8.22 -8.04 5.55
C GLU A 118 7.16 -8.03 4.43
N ILE A 119 6.11 -8.83 4.56
CA ILE A 119 5.01 -8.88 3.60
C ILE A 119 4.25 -7.55 3.57
N TYR A 120 3.82 -7.04 4.73
CA TYR A 120 2.84 -5.94 4.79
C TYR A 120 3.42 -4.55 5.08
N ILE A 121 4.62 -4.44 5.65
CA ILE A 121 5.22 -3.15 6.05
C ILE A 121 6.25 -2.75 4.99
N LYS A 122 5.75 -2.26 3.86
CA LYS A 122 6.55 -1.88 2.67
C LYS A 122 6.50 -0.38 2.43
N TYR A 123 7.00 0.39 3.38
CA TYR A 123 6.91 1.85 3.32
C TYR A 123 7.84 2.48 2.29
N HIS A 124 7.30 3.36 1.45
CA HIS A 124 8.13 4.30 0.68
C HIS A 124 8.69 5.40 1.59
N GLU A 125 9.77 6.03 1.14
CA GLU A 125 10.40 7.15 1.81
C GLU A 125 10.50 8.33 0.84
N VAL A 126 9.99 9.49 1.25
CA VAL A 126 10.25 10.75 0.55
C VAL A 126 11.61 11.24 1.01
N ILE A 127 12.50 11.48 0.05
CA ILE A 127 13.87 11.91 0.30
C ILE A 127 14.12 13.30 -0.27
N GLU A 128 15.06 14.03 0.33
CA GLU A 128 15.58 15.29 -0.20
C GLU A 128 17.09 15.17 -0.40
N ARG A 129 17.58 15.56 -1.59
CA ARG A 129 19.00 15.68 -1.89
C ARG A 129 19.26 16.99 -2.60
N ASN A 130 20.16 17.81 -2.07
CA ASN A 130 20.53 19.11 -2.64
C ASN A 130 19.32 20.02 -2.93
N GLY A 131 18.33 20.06 -2.04
CA GLY A 131 17.11 20.86 -2.22
C GLY A 131 16.12 20.32 -3.26
N ARG A 132 16.30 19.07 -3.71
CA ARG A 132 15.40 18.39 -4.65
C ARG A 132 14.79 17.14 -4.04
N PHE A 133 13.51 16.91 -4.30
CA PHE A 133 12.73 15.82 -3.73
C PHE A 133 12.63 14.62 -4.66
N GLY A 134 12.69 13.43 -4.06
CA GLY A 134 12.52 12.13 -4.70
C GLY A 134 11.81 11.14 -3.77
N ILE A 135 11.63 9.91 -4.24
CA ILE A 135 10.97 8.83 -3.49
C ILE A 135 11.75 7.54 -3.67
N LEU A 136 12.02 6.86 -2.56
CA LEU A 136 12.55 5.50 -2.53
C LEU A 136 11.44 4.52 -2.12
N ASP A 137 11.51 3.30 -2.62
CA ASP A 137 10.67 2.22 -2.11
C ASP A 137 11.22 1.65 -0.78
N HIS A 138 10.51 0.67 -0.23
CA HIS A 138 10.87 0.02 1.03
C HIS A 138 12.21 -0.76 1.02
N ARG A 139 12.83 -0.92 -0.16
CA ARG A 139 14.15 -1.55 -0.33
C ARG A 139 15.22 -0.52 -0.69
N GLY A 140 14.90 0.78 -0.66
CA GLY A 140 15.81 1.86 -1.04
C GLY A 140 15.99 2.02 -2.55
N ARG A 141 15.17 1.37 -3.38
CA ARG A 141 15.20 1.56 -4.84
C ARG A 141 14.49 2.85 -5.20
N THR A 142 15.04 3.61 -6.14
CA THR A 142 14.44 4.88 -6.56
C THR A 142 13.13 4.65 -7.32
N LEU A 143 12.02 5.20 -6.80
CA LEU A 143 10.74 5.31 -7.49
C LEU A 143 10.61 6.66 -8.22
N VAL A 144 11.17 7.71 -7.62
CA VAL A 144 11.23 9.06 -8.16
C VAL A 144 12.62 9.64 -7.89
N GLU A 145 13.35 10.01 -8.94
CA GLU A 145 14.67 10.64 -8.80
C GLU A 145 14.57 11.96 -8.02
N PRO A 146 15.54 12.28 -7.14
CA PRO A 146 15.55 13.52 -6.38
C PRO A 146 15.94 14.72 -7.26
N LYS A 147 15.03 15.13 -8.14
CA LYS A 147 15.22 16.21 -9.13
C LYS A 147 14.11 17.26 -9.13
N TYR A 148 13.03 17.04 -8.38
CA TYR A 148 11.87 17.94 -8.37
C TYR A 148 12.00 18.99 -7.27
N GLU A 149 11.57 20.22 -7.53
CA GLU A 149 11.52 21.32 -6.53
C GLU A 149 10.49 21.03 -5.43
N PHE A 150 9.44 20.30 -5.78
CA PHE A 150 8.35 19.94 -4.88
C PHE A 150 7.74 18.61 -5.34
N LEU A 151 7.33 17.79 -4.37
CA LEU A 151 6.54 16.58 -4.60
C LEU A 151 5.36 16.56 -3.61
N ARG A 152 4.18 16.22 -4.10
CA ARG A 152 3.01 15.92 -3.28
C ARG A 152 2.47 14.57 -3.67
N THR A 153 2.49 13.66 -2.71
CA THR A 153 1.85 12.35 -2.81
C THR A 153 0.34 12.50 -2.70
N CYS A 154 -0.37 11.96 -3.67
CA CYS A 154 -1.82 11.98 -3.72
C CYS A 154 -2.35 10.85 -2.83
N TYR A 155 -2.53 11.12 -1.53
CA TYR A 155 -3.16 10.19 -0.59
C TYR A 155 -4.69 10.16 -0.75
N VAL A 156 -5.16 10.13 -2.00
CA VAL A 156 -6.61 10.14 -2.28
C VAL A 156 -7.02 8.74 -2.72
N TYR A 157 -8.12 8.29 -2.11
CA TYR A 157 -8.79 7.05 -2.40
C TYR A 157 -9.21 7.02 -3.87
N VAL A 158 -8.42 6.31 -4.69
CA VAL A 158 -8.96 5.75 -5.92
C VAL A 158 -9.21 4.29 -5.62
N ASP A 159 -10.49 3.95 -5.58
CA ASP A 159 -11.06 2.67 -5.13
C ASP A 159 -10.48 1.42 -5.84
N ASP A 160 -9.65 1.62 -6.86
CA ASP A 160 -9.12 0.59 -7.75
C ASP A 160 -7.68 0.18 -7.43
N LEU A 161 -7.08 0.64 -6.31
CA LEU A 161 -5.67 0.40 -5.95
C LEU A 161 -4.66 0.82 -7.04
N ARG A 162 -5.10 1.63 -8.01
CA ARG A 162 -4.23 2.16 -9.07
C ARG A 162 -3.24 3.13 -8.45
N THR A 163 -1.99 3.04 -8.88
CA THR A 163 -0.97 4.02 -8.55
C THR A 163 -1.40 5.39 -9.07
N MET A 164 -1.79 6.27 -8.16
CA MET A 164 -2.14 7.64 -8.51
C MET A 164 -0.88 8.42 -8.92
N PRO A 165 -0.96 9.27 -9.96
CA PRO A 165 0.10 10.20 -10.28
C PRO A 165 0.38 11.12 -9.09
N LEU A 166 1.65 11.49 -8.93
CA LEU A 166 2.10 12.48 -7.96
C LEU A 166 2.13 13.85 -8.61
N ILE A 167 1.83 14.88 -7.83
CA ILE A 167 2.05 16.27 -8.28
C ILE A 167 3.52 16.59 -8.03
N ALA A 168 4.21 17.03 -9.08
CA ALA A 168 5.61 17.40 -9.02
C ALA A 168 5.82 18.82 -9.56
N GLN A 169 6.83 19.53 -9.04
CA GLN A 169 7.28 20.81 -9.59
C GLN A 169 8.65 20.69 -10.24
N GLN A 170 8.77 21.25 -11.43
CA GLN A 170 10.03 21.38 -12.16
C GLN A 170 10.04 22.72 -12.89
N ASP A 171 11.14 23.48 -12.76
CA ASP A 171 11.33 24.76 -13.45
C ASP A 171 10.18 25.75 -13.15
N GLY A 172 9.70 25.76 -11.90
CA GLY A 172 8.61 26.62 -11.44
C GLY A 172 7.19 26.19 -11.87
N LYS A 173 7.04 25.19 -12.74
CA LYS A 173 5.73 24.68 -13.20
C LYS A 173 5.41 23.32 -12.59
N LEU A 174 4.12 23.02 -12.47
CA LEU A 174 3.63 21.75 -11.98
C LEU A 174 3.25 20.81 -13.11
N GLY A 175 3.39 19.51 -12.86
CA GLY A 175 2.98 18.41 -13.71
C GLY A 175 2.62 17.17 -12.90
N LEU A 176 2.23 16.09 -13.59
CA LEU A 176 1.91 14.80 -12.97
C LEU A 176 2.93 13.75 -13.40
N ILE A 177 3.39 12.93 -12.45
CA ILE A 177 4.36 11.85 -12.70
C ILE A 177 3.93 10.54 -12.05
N LEU A 178 4.41 9.40 -12.55
CA LEU A 178 4.27 8.12 -11.86
C LEU A 178 5.50 7.80 -10.98
N PRO A 179 5.31 7.26 -9.77
CA PRO A 179 6.39 6.73 -8.95
C PRO A 179 6.74 5.29 -9.37
N ASP A 180 7.10 5.10 -10.65
CA ASP A 180 7.35 3.80 -11.26
C ASP A 180 8.84 3.48 -11.47
N GLY A 181 9.74 4.37 -11.05
CA GLY A 181 11.18 4.26 -11.25
C GLY A 181 11.65 4.52 -12.69
N LYS A 182 10.75 4.87 -13.60
CA LYS A 182 11.06 5.15 -15.02
C LYS A 182 11.03 6.64 -15.35
N GLY A 183 10.57 7.47 -14.43
CA GLY A 183 10.43 8.91 -14.65
C GLY A 183 9.28 9.27 -15.59
N THR A 184 8.24 8.44 -15.62
CA THR A 184 7.07 8.61 -16.48
C THR A 184 6.33 9.91 -16.14
N VAL A 185 6.21 10.81 -17.12
CA VAL A 185 5.42 12.04 -17.04
C VAL A 185 4.03 11.76 -17.58
N VAL A 186 3.01 11.93 -16.73
CA VAL A 186 1.60 11.71 -17.03
C VAL A 186 0.97 12.99 -17.59
N ALA A 187 1.27 14.13 -16.97
CA ALA A 187 0.89 15.44 -17.47
C ALA A 187 2.12 16.38 -17.46
N PRO A 188 2.32 17.18 -18.52
CA PRO A 188 3.53 17.98 -18.68
C PRO A 188 3.66 19.08 -17.61
N PHE A 189 4.89 19.56 -17.40
CA PHE A 189 5.19 20.64 -16.45
C PHE A 189 4.86 22.02 -17.05
N ILE A 190 3.57 22.32 -17.21
CA ILE A 190 3.07 23.58 -17.80
C ILE A 190 2.08 24.32 -16.90
N TYR A 191 1.61 23.68 -15.83
CA TYR A 191 0.54 24.20 -14.99
C TYR A 191 1.11 25.14 -13.90
N ASP A 192 0.43 26.25 -13.65
CA ASP A 192 0.74 27.20 -12.57
C ASP A 192 0.34 26.65 -11.20
N SER A 193 -0.74 25.88 -11.15
CA SER A 193 -1.23 25.21 -9.95
C SER A 193 -1.88 23.88 -10.32
N ILE A 194 -1.73 22.86 -9.47
CA ILE A 194 -2.48 21.59 -9.52
C ILE A 194 -2.98 21.28 -8.11
N SER A 195 -4.27 21.02 -7.97
CA SER A 195 -4.93 20.67 -6.72
C SER A 195 -5.71 19.35 -6.86
N LEU A 196 -6.06 18.76 -5.72
CA LEU A 196 -6.79 17.48 -5.66
C LEU A 196 -8.27 17.73 -5.46
N ARG A 197 -9.09 16.91 -6.10
CA ARG A 197 -10.54 16.86 -5.96
C ARG A 197 -10.97 15.56 -5.28
N ASP A 198 -12.14 15.59 -4.64
CA ASP A 198 -12.72 14.42 -3.98
C ASP A 198 -13.39 13.44 -4.97
N GLU A 199 -13.68 13.90 -6.20
CA GLU A 199 -14.33 13.12 -7.25
C GLU A 199 -13.56 13.19 -8.58
N PRO A 200 -13.66 12.16 -9.44
CA PRO A 200 -13.09 12.19 -10.78
C PRO A 200 -13.63 13.36 -11.63
N PRO A 201 -12.83 13.95 -12.52
CA PRO A 201 -11.36 13.82 -12.62
C PRO A 201 -10.65 14.39 -11.39
N TYR A 202 -9.71 13.63 -10.80
CA TYR A 202 -9.18 13.88 -9.45
C TYR A 202 -8.24 15.09 -9.33
N PHE A 203 -7.86 15.71 -10.43
CA PHE A 203 -6.95 16.85 -10.44
C PHE A 203 -7.61 18.05 -11.10
N GLU A 204 -7.42 19.21 -10.49
CA GLU A 204 -7.77 20.50 -11.07
C GLU A 204 -6.49 21.31 -11.26
N ALA A 205 -6.24 21.74 -12.49
CA ALA A 205 -5.03 22.44 -12.88
C ALA A 205 -5.33 23.78 -13.54
N ARG A 206 -4.38 24.71 -13.45
CA ARG A 206 -4.51 26.06 -14.01
C ARG A 206 -3.32 26.41 -14.90
N ILE A 207 -3.60 27.04 -16.04
CA ILE A 207 -2.60 27.63 -16.95
C ILE A 207 -3.06 29.07 -17.24
N GLY A 208 -2.39 30.06 -16.65
CA GLY A 208 -2.85 31.45 -16.67
C GLY A 208 -4.24 31.58 -16.05
N ASP A 209 -5.20 32.05 -16.85
CA ASP A 209 -6.60 32.20 -16.44
C ASP A 209 -7.47 30.98 -16.79
N LYS A 210 -6.90 29.96 -17.47
CA LYS A 210 -7.63 28.76 -17.89
C LYS A 210 -7.53 27.69 -16.81
N GLU A 211 -8.68 27.17 -16.38
CA GLU A 211 -8.79 25.98 -15.53
C GLU A 211 -9.11 24.74 -16.37
N VAL A 212 -8.48 23.62 -16.03
CA VAL A 212 -8.71 22.31 -16.65
C VAL A 212 -8.77 21.23 -15.58
N LEU A 213 -9.51 20.16 -15.87
CA LEU A 213 -9.55 18.96 -15.04
C LEU A 213 -8.65 17.90 -15.68
N LEU A 214 -7.86 17.19 -14.88
CA LEU A 214 -7.04 16.07 -15.33
C LEU A 214 -7.51 14.78 -14.67
N ASP A 215 -7.64 13.72 -15.46
CA ASP A 215 -7.81 12.37 -14.94
C ASP A 215 -6.46 11.75 -14.53
N THR A 216 -6.51 10.51 -14.06
CA THR A 216 -5.32 9.76 -13.62
C THR A 216 -4.36 9.40 -14.76
N ASP A 217 -4.81 9.50 -16.01
CA ASP A 217 -4.01 9.29 -17.22
C ASP A 217 -3.49 10.62 -17.78
N GLY A 218 -3.77 11.75 -17.12
CA GLY A 218 -3.34 13.08 -17.54
C GLY A 218 -4.18 13.68 -18.67
N LYS A 219 -5.35 13.10 -18.99
CA LYS A 219 -6.22 13.65 -20.04
C LYS A 219 -6.94 14.88 -19.53
N GLU A 220 -6.85 15.95 -20.30
CA GLU A 220 -7.53 17.21 -20.00
C GLU A 220 -9.02 17.14 -20.33
N GLN A 221 -9.83 17.69 -19.44
CA GLN A 221 -11.25 17.99 -19.64
C GLN A 221 -11.48 19.46 -19.31
N ALA A 222 -12.32 20.14 -20.10
CA ALA A 222 -12.69 21.51 -19.80
C ALA A 222 -13.49 21.53 -18.49
N LYS A 223 -13.18 22.48 -17.60
CA LYS A 223 -14.04 22.76 -16.46
C LYS A 223 -15.22 23.58 -16.99
N GLU A 224 -16.42 22.99 -16.99
CA GLU A 224 -17.63 23.75 -17.34
C GLU A 224 -17.84 24.84 -16.29
N SER A 225 -18.13 26.06 -16.76
CA SER A 225 -18.47 27.17 -15.88
C SER A 225 -19.86 26.90 -15.28
N GLU A 226 -19.94 26.74 -13.96
CA GLU A 226 -21.22 26.76 -13.21
C GLU A 226 -21.88 28.15 -13.27
#